data_AF-A0A376YM12-F1
#
_entry.id   AF-A0A376YM12-F1
#
_cell.length_a   1.000
_cell.length_b   1.000
_cell.length_c   1.000
_cell.angle_alpha   90.00
_cell.angle_beta   90.00
_cell.angle_gamma   90.00
#
_symmetry.space_group_name_H-M   'P 1'
#
loop_
_entity.id
_entity.type
_entity.pdbx_description
1 polymer ?
#
loop_
_entity_poly.entity_id
_entity_poly.type
_entity_poly.pdbx_seq_one_letter_code
_entity_poly.pdbx_strand_id
1 'polypeptide(L)'
;MSTSAQNQSIENVSIPDVLNAGIPAIIQNIRAAQRRVSCDDLTARFFDNAVQSAEMLHAQLIDVYNAEADSHNSLVDAAENMQLDLGLKGKEIEELQLEIEHLKRQQQDAIDDATHDANQRADNAERISIELETKLNEMTAMVELRNSQISTLKSQYKEIMKLDPFNLEKRYNKAKSERQELRKQVADLNQQLKKTIKDASEARVAFANKKAEVTALVNENAKFATLKKEMYGITERRFPASKLHPT
;
A
#
# COMPACT_ATOMS: atom_id res chain seq x y z
N MET A 1 -22.78 -27.63 93.13
CA MET A 1 -23.94 -28.53 92.97
C MET A 1 -25.03 -27.72 92.30
N SER A 2 -25.21 -27.89 91.00
CA SER A 2 -26.26 -27.19 90.25
C SER A 2 -27.41 -28.18 90.07
N THR A 3 -28.52 -27.93 90.75
CA THR A 3 -29.74 -28.72 90.62
C THR A 3 -30.38 -28.43 89.26
N SER A 4 -30.37 -29.42 88.38
CA SER A 4 -31.12 -29.42 87.13
C SER A 4 -32.61 -29.34 87.44
N ALA A 5 -33.28 -28.31 86.94
CA ALA A 5 -34.73 -28.25 86.94
C ALA A 5 -35.26 -29.41 86.07
N GLN A 6 -36.01 -30.31 86.68
CA GLN A 6 -36.81 -31.28 85.95
C GLN A 6 -37.82 -30.50 85.10
N ASN A 7 -37.61 -30.48 83.78
CA ASN A 7 -38.67 -30.15 82.83
C ASN A 7 -39.77 -31.18 83.03
N GLN A 8 -40.76 -30.86 83.85
CA GLN A 8 -42.04 -31.53 83.82
C GLN A 8 -42.66 -31.17 82.47
N SER A 9 -42.58 -32.11 81.52
CA SER A 9 -43.36 -32.07 80.30
C SER A 9 -44.82 -31.92 80.69
N ILE A 10 -45.37 -30.72 80.48
CA ILE A 10 -46.80 -30.50 80.46
C ILE A 10 -47.31 -31.41 79.34
N GLU A 11 -48.06 -32.46 79.68
CA GLU A 11 -48.78 -33.23 78.66
C GLU A 11 -49.62 -32.22 77.87
N ASN A 12 -49.35 -32.12 76.57
CA ASN A 12 -50.19 -31.35 75.66
C ASN A 12 -51.53 -32.08 75.55
N VAL A 13 -52.39 -31.91 76.55
CA VAL A 13 -53.76 -32.41 76.49
C VAL A 13 -54.45 -31.60 75.39
N SER A 14 -54.86 -32.28 74.32
CA SER A 14 -55.49 -31.59 73.21
C SER A 14 -56.85 -31.05 73.65
N ILE A 15 -57.28 -29.91 73.09
CA ILE A 15 -58.60 -29.34 73.39
C ILE A 15 -59.73 -30.39 73.17
N PRO A 16 -59.68 -31.23 72.12
CA PRO A 16 -60.58 -32.38 71.99
C PRO A 16 -60.53 -33.34 73.18
N ASP A 17 -59.35 -33.71 73.69
CA ASP A 17 -59.22 -34.62 74.83
C ASP A 17 -59.80 -34.02 76.12
N VAL A 18 -59.57 -32.73 76.36
CA VAL A 18 -60.15 -32.00 77.51
C VAL A 18 -61.68 -31.97 77.41
N LEU A 19 -62.23 -31.70 76.22
CA LEU A 19 -63.67 -31.56 76.02
C LEU A 19 -64.39 -32.92 76.00
N ASN A 20 -63.77 -33.96 75.42
CA ASN A 20 -64.27 -35.34 75.41
C ASN A 20 -64.27 -35.97 76.80
N ALA A 21 -63.34 -35.61 77.67
CA ALA A 21 -63.35 -36.06 79.07
C ALA A 21 -64.25 -35.16 79.95
N GLY A 22 -64.22 -33.85 79.72
CA GLY A 22 -64.86 -32.85 80.56
C GLY A 22 -66.39 -32.82 80.46
N ILE A 23 -66.95 -32.89 79.25
CA ILE A 23 -68.42 -32.79 79.07
C ILE A 23 -69.15 -34.01 79.67
N PRO A 24 -68.71 -35.26 79.47
CA PRO A 24 -69.31 -36.42 80.14
C PRO A 24 -69.19 -36.34 81.67
N ALA A 25 -68.09 -35.82 82.20
CA ALA A 25 -67.92 -35.61 83.65
C ALA A 25 -68.91 -34.57 84.19
N ILE A 26 -69.16 -33.48 83.45
CA ILE A 26 -70.18 -32.47 83.79
C ILE A 26 -71.58 -33.10 83.79
N ILE A 27 -71.94 -33.86 82.75
CA ILE A 27 -73.22 -34.57 82.66
C ILE A 27 -73.39 -35.53 83.85
N GLN A 28 -72.34 -36.29 84.19
CA GLN A 28 -72.35 -37.21 85.31
C GLN A 28 -72.56 -36.49 86.65
N ASN A 29 -71.92 -35.35 86.85
CA ASN A 29 -72.08 -34.52 88.05
C ASN A 29 -73.50 -33.94 88.15
N ILE A 30 -74.08 -33.47 87.04
CA ILE A 30 -75.47 -32.98 86.98
C ILE A 30 -76.45 -34.11 87.36
N ARG A 31 -76.30 -35.30 86.77
CA ARG A 31 -77.14 -36.48 87.09
C ARG A 31 -76.91 -36.99 88.52
N ALA A 32 -75.71 -36.83 89.07
CA ALA A 32 -75.43 -37.18 90.47
C ALA A 32 -76.11 -36.19 91.44
N ALA A 33 -76.13 -34.90 91.11
CA ALA A 33 -76.82 -33.88 91.88
C ALA A 33 -78.35 -34.09 91.86
N GLN A 34 -78.94 -34.32 90.68
CA GLN A 34 -80.38 -34.61 90.52
C GLN A 34 -80.84 -35.78 91.39
N ARG A 35 -80.02 -36.84 91.52
CA ARG A 35 -80.32 -38.01 92.37
C ARG A 35 -80.29 -37.75 93.87
N ARG A 36 -79.63 -36.68 94.33
CA ARG A 36 -79.44 -36.37 95.76
C ARG A 36 -80.42 -35.33 96.29
N VAL A 37 -81.14 -34.62 95.41
CA VAL A 37 -82.06 -33.55 95.77
C VAL A 37 -83.50 -34.02 95.52
N SER A 38 -84.41 -33.78 96.47
CA SER A 38 -85.84 -34.00 96.26
C SER A 38 -86.36 -32.95 95.28
N CYS A 39 -86.47 -33.31 94.00
CA CYS A 39 -86.90 -32.41 92.95
C CYS A 39 -88.43 -32.44 92.81
N ASP A 40 -89.04 -31.26 92.65
CA ASP A 40 -90.36 -31.17 92.03
C ASP A 40 -90.25 -31.30 90.50
N ASP A 41 -91.38 -31.40 89.78
CA ASP A 41 -91.40 -31.60 88.32
C ASP A 41 -90.63 -30.48 87.58
N LEU A 42 -90.70 -29.25 88.07
CA LEU A 42 -90.01 -28.11 87.46
C LEU A 42 -88.49 -28.22 87.63
N THR A 43 -88.01 -28.55 88.84
CA THR A 43 -86.57 -28.71 89.12
C THR A 43 -85.99 -29.91 88.37
N ALA A 44 -86.74 -31.01 88.26
CA ALA A 44 -86.32 -32.16 87.47
C ALA A 44 -86.12 -31.81 85.98
N ARG A 45 -87.06 -31.06 85.39
CA ARG A 45 -86.94 -30.57 84.00
C ARG A 45 -85.75 -29.63 83.79
N PHE A 46 -85.38 -28.80 84.77
CA PHE A 46 -84.18 -27.97 84.67
C PHE A 46 -82.90 -28.81 84.59
N PHE A 47 -82.79 -29.89 85.37
CA PHE A 47 -81.65 -30.81 85.29
C PHE A 47 -81.61 -31.53 83.93
N ASP A 48 -82.75 -31.99 83.43
CA ASP A 48 -82.83 -32.68 82.14
C ASP A 48 -82.45 -31.74 80.98
N ASN A 49 -82.93 -30.49 81.00
CA ASN A 49 -82.56 -29.45 80.03
C ASN A 49 -81.06 -29.13 80.08
N ALA A 50 -80.45 -29.11 81.28
CA ALA A 50 -79.02 -28.86 81.44
C ALA A 50 -78.18 -30.02 80.87
N VAL A 51 -78.60 -31.27 81.09
CA VAL A 51 -77.97 -32.46 80.49
C VAL A 51 -78.09 -32.40 78.96
N GLN A 52 -79.29 -32.16 78.43
CA GLN A 52 -79.52 -32.06 76.99
C GLN A 52 -78.71 -30.92 76.35
N SER A 53 -78.60 -29.78 77.02
CA SER A 53 -77.79 -28.65 76.53
C SER A 53 -76.30 -29.00 76.47
N ALA A 54 -75.79 -29.76 77.46
CA ALA A 54 -74.40 -30.24 77.46
C ALA A 54 -74.15 -31.29 76.36
N GLU A 55 -75.08 -32.21 76.14
CA GLU A 55 -75.02 -33.21 75.06
C GLU A 55 -75.09 -32.53 73.67
N MET A 56 -75.96 -31.53 73.51
CA MET A 56 -76.06 -30.74 72.27
C MET A 56 -74.78 -29.94 72.00
N LEU A 57 -74.21 -29.30 73.02
CA LEU A 57 -72.94 -28.59 72.90
C LEU A 57 -71.82 -29.54 72.50
N HIS A 58 -71.79 -30.76 73.05
CA HIS A 58 -70.81 -31.77 72.68
C HIS A 58 -70.92 -32.20 71.21
N ALA A 59 -72.13 -32.44 70.72
CA ALA A 59 -72.37 -32.78 69.32
C ALA A 59 -71.95 -31.64 68.37
N GLN A 60 -72.34 -30.40 68.68
CA GLN A 60 -71.95 -29.23 67.89
C GLN A 60 -70.44 -29.03 67.84
N LEU A 61 -69.75 -29.29 68.96
CA LEU A 61 -68.31 -29.21 69.02
C LEU A 61 -67.64 -30.26 68.13
N ILE A 62 -68.15 -31.50 68.11
CA ILE A 62 -67.67 -32.56 67.21
C ILE A 62 -67.85 -32.14 65.75
N ASP A 63 -69.00 -31.59 65.39
CA ASP A 63 -69.29 -31.12 64.02
C ASP A 63 -68.32 -30.00 63.59
N VAL A 64 -68.05 -29.04 64.49
CA VAL A 64 -67.09 -27.95 64.23
C VAL A 64 -65.68 -28.51 64.04
N TYR A 65 -65.24 -29.44 64.89
CA TYR A 65 -63.91 -30.04 64.76
C TYR A 65 -63.76 -30.87 63.49
N ASN A 66 -64.78 -31.62 63.09
CA ASN A 66 -64.74 -32.38 61.84
C ASN A 66 -64.66 -31.41 60.64
N ALA A 67 -65.46 -30.34 60.63
CA ALA A 67 -65.40 -29.33 59.58
C ALA A 67 -64.03 -28.63 59.51
N GLU A 68 -63.43 -28.34 60.66
CA GLU A 68 -62.08 -27.77 60.73
C GLU A 68 -61.01 -28.76 60.23
N ALA A 69 -61.12 -30.05 60.60
CA ALA A 69 -60.24 -31.10 60.11
C ALA A 69 -60.34 -31.27 58.58
N ASP A 70 -61.55 -31.27 58.02
CA ASP A 70 -61.77 -31.34 56.57
C ASP A 70 -61.20 -30.12 55.85
N SER A 71 -61.36 -28.92 56.43
CA SER A 71 -60.75 -27.69 55.92
C SER A 71 -59.23 -27.77 55.97
N HIS A 72 -58.65 -28.30 57.05
CA HIS A 72 -57.21 -28.48 57.16
C HIS A 72 -56.67 -29.48 56.14
N ASN A 73 -57.33 -30.63 55.96
CA ASN A 73 -56.94 -31.60 54.94
C ASN A 73 -56.95 -30.97 53.54
N SER A 74 -57.98 -30.20 53.22
CA SER A 74 -58.07 -29.47 51.93
C SER A 74 -56.92 -28.47 51.74
N LEU A 75 -56.51 -27.77 52.81
CA LEU A 75 -55.38 -26.85 52.77
C LEU A 75 -54.04 -27.58 52.59
N VAL A 76 -53.88 -28.74 53.23
CA VAL A 76 -52.69 -29.59 53.05
C VAL A 76 -52.59 -30.06 51.60
N ASP A 77 -53.67 -30.60 51.03
CA ASP A 77 -53.70 -31.03 49.63
C ASP A 77 -53.36 -29.87 48.66
N ALA A 78 -53.90 -28.68 48.92
CA ALA A 78 -53.58 -27.49 48.12
C ALA A 78 -52.11 -27.09 48.24
N ALA A 79 -51.53 -27.17 49.43
CA ALA A 79 -50.12 -26.85 49.67
C ALA A 79 -49.19 -27.87 48.99
N GLU A 80 -49.51 -29.16 49.06
CA GLU A 80 -48.74 -30.22 48.39
C GLU A 80 -48.75 -30.05 46.86
N ASN A 81 -49.92 -29.74 46.29
CA ASN A 81 -50.03 -29.45 44.86
C ASN A 81 -49.22 -28.22 44.44
N MET A 82 -49.26 -27.15 45.24
CA MET A 82 -48.47 -25.94 44.98
C MET A 82 -46.96 -26.22 45.08
N GLN A 83 -46.54 -27.04 46.06
CA GLN A 83 -45.15 -27.43 46.20
C GLN A 83 -44.66 -28.26 45.00
N LEU A 84 -45.51 -29.14 44.47
CA LEU A 84 -45.20 -29.90 43.26
C LEU A 84 -45.06 -28.99 42.04
N ASP A 85 -45.98 -28.05 41.83
CA ASP A 85 -45.92 -27.10 40.72
C ASP A 85 -44.67 -26.21 40.80
N LEU A 86 -44.34 -25.70 41.99
CA LEU A 86 -43.10 -24.95 42.22
C LEU A 86 -41.86 -25.78 41.90
N GLY A 87 -41.85 -27.06 42.25
CA GLY A 87 -40.76 -27.98 41.91
C GLY A 87 -40.60 -28.17 40.39
N LEU A 88 -41.71 -28.28 39.66
CA LEU A 88 -41.68 -28.37 38.19
C LEU A 88 -41.21 -27.06 37.55
N LYS A 89 -41.70 -25.92 38.04
CA LYS A 89 -41.26 -24.60 37.58
C LYS A 89 -39.79 -24.33 37.87
N GLY A 90 -39.27 -24.80 39.00
CA GLY A 90 -37.85 -24.76 39.33
C GLY A 90 -36.99 -25.47 38.27
N LYS A 91 -37.39 -26.68 37.85
CA LYS A 91 -36.69 -27.43 36.80
C LYS A 91 -36.75 -26.73 35.44
N GLU A 92 -37.91 -26.20 35.06
CA GLU A 92 -38.08 -25.43 33.81
C GLU A 92 -37.14 -24.21 33.79
N ILE A 93 -36.99 -23.52 34.94
CA ILE A 93 -36.05 -22.40 35.08
C ILE A 93 -34.60 -22.87 34.92
N GLU A 94 -34.21 -23.98 35.54
CA GLU A 94 -32.86 -24.55 35.40
C GLU A 94 -32.53 -24.93 33.95
N GLU A 95 -33.47 -25.56 33.24
CA GLU A 95 -33.33 -25.91 31.82
C GLU A 95 -33.17 -24.67 30.94
N LEU A 96 -34.02 -23.66 31.14
CA LEU A 96 -33.93 -22.40 30.39
C LEU A 96 -32.62 -21.64 30.68
N GLN A 97 -32.12 -21.69 31.92
CA GLN A 97 -30.82 -21.09 32.25
C GLN A 97 -29.68 -21.78 31.51
N LEU A 98 -29.68 -23.11 31.44
CA LEU A 98 -28.68 -23.88 30.68
C LEU A 98 -28.75 -23.56 29.18
N GLU A 99 -29.96 -23.45 28.61
CA GLU A 99 -30.13 -23.10 27.20
C GLU A 99 -29.61 -21.68 26.90
N ILE A 100 -29.89 -20.72 27.78
CA ILE A 100 -29.38 -19.34 27.67
C ILE A 100 -27.85 -19.32 27.70
N GLU A 101 -27.22 -20.06 28.62
CA GLU A 101 -25.76 -20.13 28.68
C GLU A 101 -25.16 -20.76 27.42
N HIS A 102 -25.79 -21.83 26.91
CA HIS A 102 -25.36 -22.49 25.69
C HIS A 102 -25.45 -21.55 24.48
N LEU A 103 -26.57 -20.83 24.31
CA LEU A 103 -26.76 -19.87 23.24
C LEU A 103 -25.78 -18.70 23.33
N LYS A 104 -25.52 -18.17 24.53
CA LYS A 104 -24.51 -17.13 24.73
C LYS A 104 -23.13 -17.59 24.29
N ARG A 105 -22.76 -18.83 24.62
CA ARG A 105 -21.47 -19.39 24.22
C ARG A 105 -21.37 -19.57 22.70
N GLN A 106 -22.40 -20.15 22.07
CA GLN A 106 -22.44 -20.28 20.61
C GLN A 106 -22.34 -18.92 19.91
N GLN A 107 -23.04 -17.91 20.42
CA GLN A 107 -22.99 -16.56 19.87
C GLN A 107 -21.59 -15.94 20.03
N GLN A 108 -20.95 -16.14 21.18
CA GLN A 108 -19.59 -15.64 21.41
C GLN A 108 -18.58 -16.32 20.48
N ASP A 109 -18.64 -17.64 20.34
CA ASP A 109 -17.76 -18.39 19.44
C ASP A 109 -17.92 -17.90 17.99
N ALA A 110 -19.16 -17.66 17.54
CA ALA A 110 -19.42 -17.12 16.20
C ALA A 110 -18.89 -15.68 16.01
N ILE A 111 -18.97 -14.83 17.05
CA ILE A 111 -18.39 -13.48 17.03
C ILE A 111 -16.87 -13.54 16.97
N ASP A 112 -16.25 -14.43 17.74
CA ASP A 112 -14.80 -14.59 17.79
C ASP A 112 -14.26 -15.07 16.43
N ASP A 113 -14.91 -16.07 15.82
CA ASP A 113 -14.57 -16.56 14.49
C ASP A 113 -14.70 -15.47 13.41
N ALA A 114 -15.82 -14.74 13.41
CA ALA A 114 -16.05 -13.65 12.46
C ALA A 114 -15.05 -12.50 12.63
N THR A 115 -14.71 -12.16 13.87
CA THR A 115 -13.71 -11.13 14.19
C THR A 115 -12.32 -11.56 13.75
N HIS A 116 -11.97 -12.83 13.96
CA HIS A 116 -10.68 -13.38 13.55
C HIS A 116 -10.52 -13.36 12.02
N ASP A 117 -11.52 -13.83 11.28
CA ASP A 117 -11.53 -13.79 9.80
C ASP A 117 -11.48 -12.35 9.27
N ALA A 118 -12.24 -11.42 9.87
CA ALA A 118 -12.20 -10.01 9.50
C ALA A 118 -10.81 -9.39 9.70
N ASN A 119 -10.15 -9.68 10.83
CA ASN A 119 -8.80 -9.20 11.11
C ASN A 119 -7.77 -9.78 10.12
N GLN A 120 -7.83 -11.09 9.84
CA GLN A 120 -6.94 -11.70 8.84
C GLN A 120 -7.09 -11.07 7.44
N ARG A 121 -8.33 -10.76 7.03
CA ARG A 121 -8.58 -10.08 5.77
C ARG A 121 -8.04 -8.66 5.76
N ALA A 122 -8.20 -7.92 6.86
CA ALA A 122 -7.67 -6.57 7.02
C ALA A 122 -6.13 -6.58 6.94
N ASP A 123 -5.46 -7.46 7.68
CA ASP A 123 -3.99 -7.61 7.68
C ASP A 123 -3.47 -7.97 6.27
N ASN A 124 -4.15 -8.88 5.58
CA ASN A 124 -3.76 -9.24 4.22
C ASN A 124 -3.97 -8.07 3.22
N ALA A 125 -5.06 -7.32 3.36
CA ALA A 125 -5.32 -6.14 2.54
C ALA A 125 -4.28 -5.04 2.78
N GLU A 126 -3.90 -4.78 4.04
CA GLU A 126 -2.85 -3.84 4.41
C GLU A 126 -1.51 -4.26 3.81
N ARG A 127 -1.13 -5.53 3.94
CA ARG A 127 0.09 -6.08 3.33
C ARG A 127 0.12 -5.87 1.81
N ILE A 128 -0.98 -6.18 1.12
CA ILE A 128 -1.08 -5.98 -0.34
C ILE A 128 -0.98 -4.48 -0.68
N SER A 129 -1.61 -3.61 0.10
CA SER A 129 -1.52 -2.16 -0.11
C SER A 129 -0.08 -1.66 -0.04
N ILE A 130 0.67 -2.09 0.98
CA ILE A 130 2.09 -1.73 1.15
C ILE A 130 2.93 -2.25 -0.03
N GLU A 131 2.68 -3.48 -0.48
CA GLU A 131 3.40 -4.05 -1.62
C GLU A 131 3.12 -3.28 -2.92
N LEU A 132 1.86 -2.91 -3.15
CA LEU A 132 1.45 -2.12 -4.32
C LEU A 132 2.02 -0.70 -4.28
N GLU A 133 2.01 -0.05 -3.12
CA GLU A 133 2.60 1.28 -2.93
C GLU A 133 4.10 1.25 -3.19
N THR A 134 4.80 0.21 -2.70
CA THR A 134 6.23 0.01 -2.97
C THR A 134 6.49 -0.15 -4.47
N LYS A 135 5.74 -1.01 -5.17
CA LYS A 135 5.86 -1.18 -6.63
C LYS A 135 5.55 0.09 -7.40
N LEU A 136 4.57 0.87 -6.95
CA LEU A 136 4.22 2.14 -7.57
C LEU A 136 5.38 3.14 -7.45
N ASN A 137 6.01 3.23 -6.28
CA ASN A 137 7.16 4.09 -6.04
C ASN A 137 8.36 3.67 -6.91
N GLU A 138 8.66 2.37 -6.99
CA GLU A 138 9.71 1.84 -7.87
C GLU A 138 9.46 2.18 -9.34
N MET A 139 8.22 1.98 -9.82
CA MET A 139 7.87 2.26 -11.22
C MET A 139 7.90 3.75 -11.52
N THR A 140 7.49 4.59 -10.57
CA THR A 140 7.57 6.06 -10.69
C THR A 140 9.04 6.50 -10.83
N ALA A 141 9.93 6.01 -9.97
CA ALA A 141 11.36 6.30 -10.06
C ALA A 141 11.96 5.83 -11.40
N MET A 142 11.54 4.67 -11.90
CA MET A 142 11.97 4.16 -13.21
C MET A 142 11.51 5.07 -14.36
N VAL A 143 10.28 5.57 -14.33
CA VAL A 143 9.76 6.51 -15.33
C VAL A 143 10.55 7.82 -15.30
N GLU A 144 10.83 8.37 -14.12
CA GLU A 144 11.66 9.58 -13.97
C GLU A 144 13.07 9.39 -14.53
N LEU A 145 13.69 8.23 -14.27
CA LEU A 145 14.99 7.88 -14.83
C LEU A 145 14.95 7.80 -16.37
N ARG A 146 13.93 7.14 -16.93
CA ARG A 146 13.76 7.03 -18.39
C ARG A 146 13.52 8.41 -19.03
N ASN A 147 12.72 9.27 -18.41
CA ASN A 147 12.51 10.64 -18.87
C ASN A 147 13.81 11.45 -18.87
N SER A 148 14.63 11.29 -17.83
CA SER A 148 15.96 11.91 -17.76
C SER A 148 16.89 11.40 -18.86
N GLN A 149 16.92 10.09 -19.12
CA GLN A 149 17.68 9.49 -20.22
C GLN A 149 17.23 10.02 -21.59
N ILE A 150 15.92 10.13 -21.83
CA ILE A 150 15.35 10.69 -23.07
C ILE A 150 15.80 12.16 -23.24
N SER A 151 15.79 12.95 -22.17
CA SER A 151 16.25 14.35 -22.21
C SER A 151 17.72 14.44 -22.61
N THR A 152 18.58 13.62 -22.00
CA THR A 152 20.00 13.53 -22.34
C THR A 152 20.21 13.12 -23.80
N LEU A 153 19.51 12.07 -24.26
CA LEU A 153 19.59 11.61 -25.66
C LEU A 153 19.12 12.69 -26.65
N LYS A 154 18.04 13.42 -26.34
CA LYS A 154 17.58 14.54 -27.17
C LYS A 154 18.63 15.64 -27.26
N SER A 155 19.33 15.93 -26.17
CA SER A 155 20.43 16.91 -26.18
C SER A 155 21.60 16.44 -27.04
N GLN A 156 22.07 15.20 -26.83
CA GLN A 156 23.15 14.59 -27.60
C GLN A 156 22.81 14.53 -29.10
N TYR A 157 21.57 14.16 -29.44
CA TYR A 157 21.11 14.15 -30.83
C TYR A 157 21.17 15.54 -31.47
N LYS A 158 20.78 16.60 -30.75
CA LYS A 158 20.92 17.98 -31.23
C LYS A 158 22.39 18.35 -31.47
N GLU A 159 23.31 17.94 -30.60
CA GLU A 159 24.75 18.20 -30.80
C GLU A 159 25.29 17.46 -32.02
N ILE A 160 24.91 16.19 -32.22
CA ILE A 160 25.28 15.42 -33.42
C ILE A 160 24.72 16.07 -34.68
N MET A 161 23.46 16.54 -34.66
CA MET A 161 22.87 17.26 -35.79
C MET A 161 23.63 18.55 -36.14
N LYS A 162 24.20 19.27 -35.15
CA LYS A 162 25.02 20.47 -35.40
C LYS A 162 26.33 20.17 -36.14
N LEU A 163 26.88 18.96 -36.00
CA LEU A 163 28.08 18.56 -36.71
C LEU A 163 27.85 18.40 -38.22
N ASP A 164 26.59 18.51 -38.67
CA ASP A 164 26.15 18.45 -40.07
C ASP A 164 26.94 17.42 -40.90
N PRO A 165 26.91 16.13 -40.51
CA PRO A 165 27.77 15.11 -41.11
C PRO A 165 27.58 15.02 -42.62
N PHE A 166 26.35 15.29 -43.09
CA PHE A 166 25.97 15.28 -44.50
C PHE A 166 26.65 16.42 -45.29
N ASN A 167 26.68 17.65 -44.78
CA ASN A 167 27.43 18.70 -45.46
C ASN A 167 28.95 18.58 -45.25
N LEU A 168 29.41 17.90 -44.19
CA LEU A 168 30.84 17.65 -43.99
C LEU A 168 31.42 16.78 -45.11
N GLU A 169 30.73 15.69 -45.48
CA GLU A 169 31.12 14.84 -46.61
C GLU A 169 31.07 15.59 -47.94
N LYS A 170 30.04 16.40 -48.16
CA LYS A 170 29.92 17.26 -49.35
C LYS A 170 31.04 18.30 -49.43
N ARG A 171 31.40 18.94 -48.30
CA ARG A 171 32.52 19.91 -48.20
C ARG A 171 33.86 19.22 -48.44
N TYR A 172 34.06 18.03 -47.90
CA TYR A 172 35.27 17.23 -48.13
C TYR A 172 35.43 16.88 -49.62
N ASN A 173 34.37 16.38 -50.27
CA ASN A 173 34.41 16.03 -51.68
C ASN A 173 34.67 17.26 -52.58
N LYS A 174 34.05 18.41 -52.25
CA LYS A 174 34.32 19.68 -52.93
C LYS A 174 35.79 20.09 -52.78
N ALA A 175 36.32 20.13 -51.57
CA ALA A 175 37.72 20.46 -51.32
C ALA A 175 38.70 19.49 -52.01
N LYS A 176 38.35 18.21 -52.09
CA LYS A 176 39.13 17.20 -52.81
C LYS A 176 39.16 17.47 -54.32
N SER A 177 38.03 17.85 -54.91
CA SER A 177 37.95 18.22 -56.34
C SER A 177 38.76 19.50 -56.64
N GLU A 178 38.60 20.55 -55.82
CA GLU A 178 39.38 21.78 -55.93
C GLU A 178 40.88 21.51 -55.81
N ARG A 179 41.29 20.62 -54.90
CA ARG A 179 42.69 20.21 -54.77
C ARG A 179 43.22 19.50 -56.03
N GLN A 180 42.40 18.70 -56.72
CA GLN A 180 42.79 18.07 -57.98
C GLN A 180 42.92 19.10 -59.10
N GLU A 181 41.99 20.05 -59.19
CA GLU A 181 42.02 21.17 -60.15
C GLU A 181 43.32 21.98 -59.98
N LEU A 182 43.62 22.39 -58.74
CA LEU A 182 44.83 23.13 -58.40
C LEU A 182 46.09 22.34 -58.73
N ARG A 183 46.12 21.02 -58.50
CA ARG A 183 47.25 20.17 -58.90
C ARG A 183 47.48 20.15 -60.40
N LYS A 184 46.40 20.11 -61.20
CA LYS A 184 46.51 20.21 -62.67
C LYS A 184 47.04 21.59 -63.09
N GLN A 185 46.46 22.66 -62.55
CA GLN A 185 46.93 24.03 -62.82
C GLN A 185 48.41 24.21 -62.47
N VAL A 186 48.87 23.69 -61.33
CA VAL A 186 50.29 23.71 -60.94
C VAL A 186 51.16 22.90 -61.90
N ALA A 187 50.67 21.77 -62.41
CA ALA A 187 51.40 20.97 -63.41
C ALA A 187 51.50 21.71 -64.75
N ASP A 188 50.41 22.32 -65.21
CA ASP A 188 50.34 23.10 -66.45
C ASP A 188 51.25 24.33 -66.39
N LEU A 189 51.20 25.08 -65.28
CA LEU A 189 52.08 26.22 -65.02
C LEU A 189 53.55 25.79 -65.00
N ASN A 190 53.87 24.65 -64.37
CA ASN A 190 55.23 24.11 -64.40
C ASN A 190 55.69 23.73 -65.82
N GLN A 191 54.79 23.19 -66.64
CA GLN A 191 55.10 22.86 -68.04
C GLN A 191 55.31 24.12 -68.88
N GLN A 192 54.46 25.14 -68.70
CA GLN A 192 54.62 26.45 -69.33
C GLN A 192 55.94 27.12 -68.91
N LEU A 193 56.30 27.05 -67.63
CA LEU A 193 57.56 27.57 -67.11
C LEU A 193 58.76 26.85 -67.75
N LYS A 194 58.74 25.52 -67.84
CA LYS A 194 59.79 24.75 -68.53
C LYS A 194 59.92 25.15 -69.99
N LYS A 195 58.80 25.35 -70.69
CA LYS A 195 58.81 25.80 -72.09
C LYS A 195 59.41 27.21 -72.22
N THR A 196 58.98 28.17 -71.40
CA THR A 196 59.53 29.53 -71.43
C THR A 196 61.00 29.58 -71.06
N ILE A 197 61.48 28.75 -70.12
CA ILE A 197 62.92 28.59 -69.83
C ILE A 197 63.66 28.09 -71.06
N LYS A 198 63.12 27.08 -71.75
CA LYS A 198 63.71 26.54 -72.98
C LYS A 198 63.76 27.59 -74.10
N ASP A 199 62.64 28.24 -74.38
CA ASP A 199 62.53 29.28 -75.41
C ASP A 199 63.48 30.46 -75.11
N ALA A 200 63.58 30.88 -73.84
CA ALA A 200 64.54 31.91 -73.41
C ALA A 200 66.00 31.45 -73.56
N SER A 201 66.31 30.17 -73.30
CA SER A 201 67.64 29.62 -73.53
C SER A 201 68.00 29.58 -75.01
N GLU A 202 67.07 29.17 -75.87
CA GLU A 202 67.25 29.17 -77.32
C GLU A 202 67.46 30.60 -77.85
N ALA A 203 66.67 31.56 -77.36
CA ALA A 203 66.84 32.98 -77.68
C ALA A 203 68.21 33.52 -77.23
N ARG A 204 68.70 33.13 -76.05
CA ARG A 204 70.05 33.47 -75.58
C ARG A 204 71.14 32.92 -76.50
N VAL A 205 71.01 31.67 -76.93
CA VAL A 205 71.97 31.04 -77.87
C VAL A 205 71.93 31.75 -79.22
N ALA A 206 70.74 32.00 -79.78
CA ALA A 206 70.58 32.72 -81.04
C ALA A 206 71.18 34.13 -80.98
N PHE A 207 70.98 34.84 -79.85
CA PHE A 207 71.59 36.14 -79.60
C PHE A 207 73.12 36.06 -79.53
N ALA A 208 73.66 35.07 -78.82
CA ALA A 208 75.11 34.85 -78.73
C ALA A 208 75.74 34.56 -80.10
N ASN A 209 75.07 33.74 -80.93
CA ASN A 209 75.49 33.44 -82.29
C ASN A 209 75.49 34.70 -83.17
N LYS A 210 74.40 35.48 -83.16
CA LYS A 210 74.36 36.77 -83.87
C LYS A 210 75.44 37.74 -83.39
N LYS A 211 75.71 37.79 -82.08
CA LYS A 211 76.79 38.62 -81.52
C LYS A 211 78.16 38.18 -82.03
N ALA A 212 78.41 36.86 -82.11
CA ALA A 212 79.64 36.32 -82.68
C ALA A 212 79.78 36.64 -84.17
N GLU A 213 78.70 36.51 -84.94
CA GLU A 213 78.64 36.87 -86.37
C GLU A 213 78.91 38.36 -86.58
N VAL A 214 78.29 39.24 -85.80
CA VAL A 214 78.58 40.69 -85.81
C VAL A 214 80.04 40.95 -85.47
N THR A 215 80.60 40.24 -84.48
CA THR A 215 82.03 40.40 -84.12
C THR A 215 82.95 39.95 -85.26
N ALA A 216 82.60 38.87 -85.97
CA ALA A 216 83.33 38.40 -87.14
C ALA A 216 83.26 39.42 -88.30
N LEU A 217 82.08 39.99 -88.58
CA LEU A 217 81.90 41.05 -89.57
C LEU A 217 82.68 42.32 -89.21
N VAL A 218 82.71 42.71 -87.93
CA VAL A 218 83.53 43.84 -87.45
C VAL A 218 85.02 43.55 -87.69
N ASN A 219 85.47 42.33 -87.42
CA ASN A 219 86.86 41.93 -87.68
C ASN A 219 87.19 41.89 -89.19
N GLU A 220 86.28 41.42 -90.04
CA GLU A 220 86.45 41.51 -91.50
C GLU A 220 86.49 42.96 -91.97
N ASN A 221 85.61 43.81 -91.46
CA ASN A 221 85.59 45.23 -91.80
C ASN A 221 86.89 45.93 -91.34
N ALA A 222 87.43 45.53 -90.19
CA ALA A 222 88.75 45.98 -89.73
C ALA A 222 89.86 45.53 -90.69
N LYS A 223 89.86 44.27 -91.15
CA LYS A 223 90.81 43.79 -92.18
C LYS A 223 90.69 44.55 -93.50
N PHE A 224 89.47 44.84 -93.96
CA PHE A 224 89.21 45.69 -95.13
C PHE A 224 89.77 47.10 -94.93
N ALA A 225 89.62 47.68 -93.73
CA ALA A 225 90.19 48.98 -93.40
C ALA A 225 91.73 48.95 -93.42
N THR A 226 92.37 47.87 -92.97
CA THR A 226 93.84 47.69 -93.07
C THR A 226 94.30 47.56 -94.52
N LEU A 227 93.62 46.73 -95.33
CA LEU A 227 93.91 46.55 -96.76
C LEU A 227 93.78 47.88 -97.52
N LYS A 228 92.75 48.68 -97.20
CA LYS A 228 92.56 50.03 -97.75
C LYS A 228 93.75 50.92 -97.39
N LYS A 229 94.26 50.85 -96.17
CA LYS A 229 95.43 51.63 -95.70
C LYS A 229 96.73 51.22 -96.41
N GLU A 230 96.92 49.93 -96.67
CA GLU A 230 98.06 49.41 -97.45
C GLU A 230 98.00 49.82 -98.92
N MET A 231 96.81 49.84 -99.53
CA MET A 231 96.63 50.33 -100.91
C MET A 231 96.98 51.81 -101.06
N TYR A 232 96.65 52.66 -100.08
CA TYR A 232 97.02 54.08 -100.11
C TYR A 232 98.52 54.34 -99.85
N GLY A 233 99.23 53.41 -99.18
CA GLY A 233 100.69 53.51 -99.00
C GLY A 233 101.50 53.18 -100.25
N ILE A 234 100.92 52.48 -101.22
CA ILE A 234 101.59 52.08 -102.48
C ILE A 234 101.50 53.19 -103.54
N THR A 235 100.56 54.12 -103.43
CA THR A 235 100.31 55.19 -104.41
C THR A 235 101.25 56.41 -104.35
N GLU A 236 102.15 56.53 -103.37
CA GLU A 236 103.09 57.68 -103.30
C GLU A 236 104.53 57.39 -103.76
N ARG A 237 104.81 56.19 -104.33
CA ARG A 237 106.12 55.91 -104.97
C ARG A 237 106.10 56.02 -106.50
N ARG A 238 106.25 57.29 -106.92
CA ARG A 238 107.04 57.87 -108.05
C ARG A 238 106.56 57.90 -109.53
N PHE A 239 106.80 59.10 -110.13
CA PHE A 239 107.47 59.46 -111.43
C PHE A 239 106.63 60.28 -112.46
N PRO A 240 107.20 61.07 -113.43
CA PRO A 240 107.87 62.41 -113.36
C PRO A 240 107.56 63.38 -114.56
N ALA A 241 108.34 64.50 -114.68
CA ALA A 241 108.63 65.39 -115.86
C ALA A 241 107.66 66.56 -116.20
N SER A 242 108.04 67.78 -116.66
CA SER A 242 109.32 68.49 -116.88
C SER A 242 109.10 70.00 -117.19
N LYS A 243 110.00 70.87 -116.67
CA LYS A 243 110.59 72.15 -117.18
C LYS A 243 109.74 73.41 -117.48
N LEU A 244 110.18 74.54 -116.89
CA LEU A 244 110.76 75.72 -117.59
C LEU A 244 111.48 76.69 -116.60
N HIS A 245 112.32 77.58 -117.15
CA HIS A 245 113.53 78.22 -116.60
C HIS A 245 113.32 79.67 -116.06
N PRO A 246 114.36 80.43 -115.59
CA PRO A 246 114.32 81.18 -114.33
C PRO A 246 114.23 82.72 -114.43
N THR A 247 113.79 83.33 -113.32
CA THR A 247 114.32 84.52 -112.62
C THR A 247 113.91 84.44 -111.16
#